data_AF-N8SBL4-F1
#
_entry.id   AF-N8SBL4-F1
#
_cell.length_a   1.000
_cell.length_b   1.000
_cell.length_c   1.000
_cell.angle_alpha   90.00
_cell.angle_beta   90.00
_cell.angle_gamma   90.00
#
_symmetry.space_group_name_H-M   'P 1'
#
loop_
_entity.id
_entity.type
_entity.pdbx_description
1 polymer ?
#
loop_
_entity_poly.entity_id
_entity_poly.type
_entity_poly.pdbx_seq_one_letter_code
_entity_poly.pdbx_strand_id
1 'polypeptide(L)'
;MIFDLNKEREAFEKLSEIAEILNEEKSHFNGDFYDLPFNSCAESFINGAWYAWQEKAKAQAVPEGYVLMPKVPSEKMFQAYERYSVAPMSTLSKTGYKAMVEAAGDQNENS
;
A
#
# COMPACT_ATOMS: atom_id res chain seq x y z
N MET A 1 -6.47 7.38 -3.37
CA MET A 1 -6.33 7.20 -1.90
C MET A 1 -4.85 7.40 -1.62
N ILE A 2 -4.48 8.49 -0.94
CA ILE A 2 -3.07 8.76 -0.64
C ILE A 2 -2.72 7.90 0.57
N PHE A 3 -1.78 6.98 0.40
CA PHE A 3 -1.27 6.15 1.48
C PHE A 3 -0.49 7.05 2.43
N ASP A 4 -0.97 7.24 3.65
CA ASP A 4 -0.29 8.06 4.64
C ASP A 4 0.77 7.22 5.35
N LEU A 5 2.01 7.32 4.87
CA LEU A 5 3.15 6.57 5.39
C LEU A 5 3.43 6.84 6.87
N ASN A 6 3.10 8.02 7.39
CA ASN A 6 3.31 8.35 8.80
C ASN A 6 2.29 7.60 9.66
N LYS A 7 1.03 7.54 9.21
CA LYS A 7 -0.03 6.80 9.90
C LYS A 7 0.25 5.29 9.95
N GLU A 8 0.78 4.73 8.87
CA GLU A 8 1.17 3.32 8.81
C GLU A 8 2.39 3.02 9.69
N ARG A 9 3.35 3.95 9.77
CA ARG A 9 4.50 3.84 10.68
C ARG A 9 4.04 3.82 12.14
N GLU A 10 3.14 4.72 12.51
CA GLU A 10 2.56 4.74 13.85
C GLU A 10 1.81 3.45 14.19
N ALA A 11 1.10 2.85 13.22
CA ALA A 11 0.41 1.59 13.42
C ALA A 11 1.40 0.43 13.63
N PHE A 12 2.48 0.39 12.85
CA PHE A 12 3.55 -0.61 12.99
C PHE A 12 4.25 -0.52 14.36
N GLU A 13 4.58 0.68 14.83
CA GLU A 13 5.21 0.88 16.15
C GLU A 13 4.29 0.55 17.33
N LYS A 14 2.96 0.54 17.12
CA LYS A 14 1.96 0.18 18.14
C LYS A 14 1.70 -1.33 18.26
N LEU A 15 2.27 -2.15 17.39
CA LEU A 15 2.22 -3.61 17.53
C LEU A 15 2.88 -4.00 18.85
N SER A 16 2.25 -4.88 19.62
CA SER A 16 2.70 -5.29 20.98
C SER A 16 4.18 -5.66 21.01
N GLU A 17 4.60 -6.50 20.07
CA GLU A 17 5.96 -7.03 19.98
C GLU A 17 6.98 -5.93 19.66
N ILE A 18 6.60 -4.96 18.83
CA ILE A 18 7.47 -3.84 18.44
C ILE A 18 7.53 -2.81 19.58
N ALA A 19 6.40 -2.50 20.20
CA ALA A 19 6.29 -1.57 21.30
C ALA A 19 7.07 -2.06 22.54
N GLU A 20 7.01 -3.36 22.84
CA GLU A 20 7.78 -3.98 23.92
C GLU A 20 9.29 -3.82 23.70
N ILE A 21 9.79 -4.20 22.52
CA ILE A 21 11.20 -4.05 22.15
C ILE A 21 11.65 -2.58 22.23
N LEU A 22 10.87 -1.65 21.66
CA LEU A 22 11.21 -0.22 21.68
C LEU A 22 11.20 0.37 23.11
N ASN A 23 10.34 -0.12 23.99
CA ASN A 23 10.30 0.32 25.39
C ASN A 23 11.45 -0.28 26.21
N GLU A 24 11.79 -1.55 26.02
CA GLU A 24 12.94 -2.19 26.64
C GLU A 24 14.23 -1.47 26.28
N GLU A 25 14.43 -1.15 24.99
CA GLU A 25 15.60 -0.41 24.54
C GLU A 25 15.68 1.00 25.13
N LYS A 26 14.57 1.73 25.17
CA LYS A 26 14.51 3.04 25.86
C LYS A 26 14.83 2.94 27.34
N SER A 27 14.51 1.82 27.99
CA SER A 27 14.82 1.59 29.40
C SER A 27 16.30 1.23 29.63
N HIS A 28 16.92 0.49 28.71
CA HIS A 28 18.34 0.09 28.79
C HIS A 28 19.32 1.26 28.57
N PHE A 29 18.93 2.27 27.77
CA PHE A 29 19.79 3.43 27.49
C PHE A 29 19.64 4.58 28.51
N ASN A 30 18.77 4.46 29.51
CA ASN A 30 18.58 5.47 30.56
C ASN A 30 19.58 5.35 31.74
N GLY A 31 20.62 4.51 31.63
CA GLY A 31 21.63 4.31 32.67
C GLY A 31 23.06 4.39 32.13
N ASP A 32 23.68 5.56 32.28
CA ASP A 32 25.13 5.79 32.46
C ASP A 32 26.16 5.24 31.45
N PHE A 33 25.81 4.75 30.26
CA PHE A 33 26.81 4.34 29.27
C PHE A 33 26.54 4.89 27.85
N TYR A 34 27.16 6.05 27.63
CA TYR A 34 27.41 6.75 26.36
C TYR A 34 26.23 7.23 25.51
N ASP A 35 26.29 8.54 25.25
CA ASP A 35 25.73 9.29 24.14
C ASP A 35 26.33 8.82 22.79
N LEU A 36 26.25 7.51 22.51
CA LEU A 36 26.68 6.92 21.26
C LEU A 36 25.57 7.10 20.23
N PRO A 37 25.89 7.49 18.98
CA PRO A 37 24.90 7.68 17.90
C PRO A 37 24.28 6.36 17.41
N PHE A 38 24.54 5.25 18.12
CA PHE A 38 24.07 3.93 17.77
C PHE A 38 22.80 3.66 18.59
N ASN A 39 21.66 3.88 17.95
CA ASN A 39 20.43 3.17 18.30
C ASN A 39 20.75 1.70 18.53
N SER A 40 20.08 1.10 19.50
CA SER A 40 20.26 -0.32 19.82
C SER A 40 20.18 -1.22 18.57
N CYS A 41 20.78 -2.41 18.67
CA CYS A 41 20.72 -3.38 17.58
C CYS A 41 19.26 -3.70 17.21
N ALA A 42 18.37 -3.74 18.20
CA ALA A 42 16.95 -4.00 17.97
C ALA A 42 16.23 -2.82 17.28
N GLU A 43 16.50 -1.58 17.70
CA GLU A 43 15.91 -0.40 17.05
C GLU A 43 16.42 -0.22 15.61
N SER A 44 17.71 -0.47 15.38
CA SER A 44 18.30 -0.50 14.04
C SER A 44 17.66 -1.56 13.16
N PHE A 45 17.38 -2.75 13.70
CA PHE A 45 16.69 -3.82 12.99
C PHE A 45 15.24 -3.45 12.63
N ILE A 46 14.48 -2.87 13.56
CA ILE A 46 13.10 -2.42 13.34
C ILE A 46 13.03 -1.35 12.26
N ASN A 47 13.96 -0.40 12.28
CA ASN A 47 14.07 0.63 11.24
C ASN A 47 14.44 0.02 9.88
N GLY A 48 15.38 -0.91 9.84
CA GLY A 48 15.73 -1.65 8.62
C GLY A 48 14.56 -2.44 8.04
N ALA A 49 13.80 -3.14 8.88
CA ALA A 49 12.62 -3.90 8.48
C ALA A 49 11.53 -2.98 7.90
N TRP A 50 11.32 -1.81 8.51
CA TRP A 50 10.38 -0.81 8.01
C TRP A 50 10.79 -0.23 6.66
N TYR A 51 12.07 0.12 6.47
CA TYR A 51 12.56 0.59 5.18
C TYR A 51 12.40 -0.47 4.09
N ALA A 52 12.73 -1.74 4.40
CA ALA A 52 12.54 -2.85 3.46
C ALA A 52 11.07 -3.05 3.09
N TRP A 53 10.15 -2.89 4.05
CA TRP A 53 8.72 -2.91 3.78
C TRP A 53 8.28 -1.74 2.91
N GLN A 54 8.75 -0.52 3.19
CA GLN A 54 8.41 0.65 2.38
C GLN A 54 8.83 0.50 0.92
N GLU A 55 10.03 -0.02 0.63
CA GLU A 55 10.48 -0.25 -0.74
C GLU A 55 9.61 -1.29 -1.46
N LYS A 56 9.20 -2.36 -0.76
CA LYS A 56 8.24 -3.32 -1.31
C LYS A 56 6.84 -2.73 -1.50
N ALA A 57 6.37 -1.93 -0.56
CA ALA A 57 5.06 -1.29 -0.62
C ALA A 57 5.01 -0.25 -1.76
N LYS A 58 6.10 0.49 -2.01
CA LYS A 58 6.24 1.38 -3.17
C LYS A 58 6.22 0.60 -4.49
N ALA A 59 6.87 -0.55 -4.55
CA ALA A 59 6.83 -1.41 -5.75
C ALA A 59 5.42 -2.00 -6.00
N GLN A 60 4.63 -2.20 -4.96
CA GLN A 60 3.23 -2.63 -5.05
C GLN A 60 2.26 -1.46 -5.19
N ALA A 61 2.72 -0.22 -5.02
CA ALA A 61 1.89 0.96 -5.17
C ALA A 61 1.54 1.17 -6.64
N VAL A 62 0.32 1.67 -6.85
CA VAL A 62 -0.18 2.03 -8.17
C VAL A 62 0.71 3.12 -8.75
N PRO A 63 1.27 2.95 -9.96
CA PRO A 63 2.13 3.96 -10.54
C PRO A 63 1.43 5.32 -10.64
N GLU A 64 2.20 6.40 -10.61
CA GLU A 64 1.65 7.74 -10.74
C GLU A 64 0.90 7.90 -12.08
N GLY A 65 -0.31 8.45 -12.03
CA GLY A 65 -1.20 8.55 -13.18
C GLY A 65 -2.11 7.35 -13.43
N TYR A 66 -1.98 6.27 -12.65
CA TYR A 66 -2.85 5.09 -12.72
C TYR A 66 -3.87 5.07 -11.58
N VAL A 67 -4.97 4.34 -11.78
CA VAL A 67 -6.05 4.15 -10.79
C VAL A 67 -6.36 2.67 -10.65
N LEU A 68 -6.46 2.19 -9.40
CA LEU A 68 -6.97 0.83 -9.15
C LEU A 68 -8.43 0.75 -9.52
N MET A 69 -8.72 -0.24 -10.35
CA MET A 69 -10.06 -0.51 -10.82
C MET A 69 -10.45 -1.96 -10.51
N PRO A 70 -11.67 -2.20 -9.99
CA PRO A 70 -12.14 -3.55 -9.76
C PRO A 70 -12.27 -4.29 -11.10
N LYS A 71 -11.93 -5.60 -11.12
CA LYS A 71 -12.07 -6.46 -12.31
C LYS A 71 -13.51 -6.49 -12.84
N VAL A 72 -14.50 -6.35 -11.96
CA VAL A 72 -15.92 -6.24 -12.32
C VAL A 72 -16.43 -4.85 -11.92
N PRO A 73 -16.95 -4.03 -12.84
CA PRO A 73 -17.49 -2.71 -12.50
C PRO A 73 -18.67 -2.79 -11.55
N SER A 74 -18.76 -1.84 -10.62
CA SER A 74 -19.92 -1.73 -9.72
C SER A 74 -21.12 -1.10 -10.41
N GLU A 75 -22.31 -1.29 -9.82
CA GLU A 75 -23.55 -0.69 -10.33
C GLU A 75 -23.46 0.84 -10.45
N LYS A 76 -22.83 1.51 -9.47
CA LYS A 76 -22.61 2.97 -9.52
C LYS A 76 -21.73 3.39 -10.71
N MET A 77 -20.77 2.56 -11.10
CA MET A 77 -19.92 2.83 -12.27
C MET A 77 -20.71 2.68 -13.56
N PHE A 78 -21.61 1.69 -13.64
CA PHE A 78 -22.51 1.55 -14.79
C PHE A 78 -23.48 2.73 -14.89
N GLN A 79 -24.08 3.17 -13.79
CA GLN A 79 -24.96 4.34 -13.76
C GLN A 79 -24.25 5.63 -14.21
N ALA A 80 -23.01 5.83 -13.76
CA ALA A 80 -22.21 6.96 -14.19
C ALA A 80 -21.91 6.87 -15.70
N TYR A 81 -21.52 5.70 -16.19
CA TYR A 81 -21.28 5.50 -17.62
C TYR A 81 -22.52 5.81 -18.44
N GLU A 82 -23.69 5.26 -18.08
CA GLU A 82 -24.95 5.49 -18.79
C GLU A 82 -25.36 6.97 -18.82
N ARG A 83 -25.13 7.70 -17.73
CA ARG A 83 -25.46 9.12 -17.62
C ARG A 83 -24.61 10.02 -18.54
N TYR A 84 -23.34 9.66 -18.74
CA TYR A 84 -22.37 10.48 -19.48
C TYR A 84 -22.01 9.89 -20.85
N SER A 85 -22.50 8.70 -21.17
CA SER A 85 -22.25 8.05 -22.45
C SER A 85 -22.96 8.80 -23.58
N VAL A 86 -22.23 9.03 -24.67
CA VAL A 86 -22.78 9.63 -25.90
C VAL A 86 -23.71 8.65 -26.63
N ALA A 87 -23.55 7.35 -26.40
CA ALA A 87 -24.38 6.29 -26.96
C ALA A 87 -24.99 5.42 -25.84
N PRO A 88 -26.19 4.84 -26.03
CA PRO A 88 -26.80 3.98 -25.04
C PRO A 88 -25.88 2.82 -24.66
N MET A 89 -25.78 2.55 -23.36
CA MET A 89 -25.00 1.41 -22.88
C MET A 89 -25.66 0.11 -23.36
N SER A 90 -24.94 -0.69 -24.15
CA SER A 90 -25.41 -1.98 -24.66
C SER A 90 -24.67 -3.15 -24.03
N THR A 91 -25.23 -4.35 -24.16
CA THR A 91 -24.52 -5.58 -23.75
C THR A 91 -23.19 -5.72 -24.49
N LEU A 92 -23.11 -5.24 -25.74
CA LEU A 92 -21.88 -5.27 -26.55
C LEU A 92 -20.78 -4.38 -25.97
N SER A 93 -21.11 -3.18 -25.47
CA SER A 93 -20.13 -2.29 -24.81
C SER A 93 -19.62 -2.87 -23.50
N LYS A 94 -20.48 -3.55 -22.73
CA LYS A 94 -20.06 -4.28 -21.51
C LYS A 94 -19.06 -5.39 -21.84
N THR A 95 -19.36 -6.20 -22.86
CA THR A 95 -18.47 -7.30 -23.27
C THR A 95 -17.14 -6.79 -23.82
N GLY A 96 -17.15 -5.69 -24.58
CA GLY A 96 -15.93 -5.07 -25.10
C GLY A 96 -15.02 -4.54 -24.00
N TYR A 97 -15.61 -3.83 -23.02
CA TYR A 97 -14.85 -3.35 -21.85
C TYR A 97 -14.26 -4.50 -21.03
N LYS A 98 -15.03 -5.57 -20.80
CA LYS A 98 -14.56 -6.75 -20.07
C LYS A 98 -13.36 -7.41 -20.77
N ALA A 99 -13.45 -7.63 -22.09
CA ALA A 99 -12.37 -8.24 -22.86
C ALA A 99 -11.08 -7.40 -22.82
N MET A 100 -11.21 -6.06 -22.86
CA MET A 100 -10.07 -5.14 -22.72
C MET A 100 -9.38 -5.29 -21.35
N VAL A 101 -10.16 -5.39 -20.26
CA VAL A 101 -9.63 -5.55 -18.90
C VAL A 101 -8.99 -6.93 -18.71
N GLU A 102 -9.58 -8.00 -19.26
CA GLU A 102 -9.02 -9.35 -19.22
C GLU A 102 -7.66 -9.40 -19.94
N ALA A 103 -7.58 -8.88 -21.17
CA ALA A 103 -6.33 -8.84 -21.92
C ALA A 103 -5.24 -8.01 -21.24
N ALA A 104 -5.60 -6.94 -20.52
CA ALA A 104 -4.65 -6.14 -19.76
C ALA A 104 -4.16 -6.84 -18.48
N GLY A 105 -5.00 -7.67 -17.85
CA GLY A 105 -4.64 -8.47 -16.68
C GLY A 105 -3.61 -9.55 -17.01
N ASP A 106 -3.78 -10.24 -18.14
CA ASP A 106 -2.89 -11.34 -18.57
C ASP A 106 -1.44 -10.89 -18.84
N GLN A 107 -1.23 -9.62 -19.19
CA GLN A 107 0.11 -9.05 -19.36
C GLN A 107 0.85 -8.83 -18.04
N ASN A 108 0.12 -8.56 -16.97
CA ASN A 108 0.69 -8.28 -15.64
C ASN A 108 0.98 -9.54 -14.82
N GLU A 109 0.39 -10.69 -15.16
CA GLU A 109 0.65 -11.98 -14.49
C GLU A 109 1.89 -12.71 -15.06
N ASN A 110 2.46 -12.22 -16.17
CA ASN A 110 3.61 -12.81 -16.85
C ASN A 110 4.90 -11.95 -16.80
N SER A 111 4.96 -10.92 -15.94
CA SER A 111 6.16 -10.09 -15.71
C SER A 111 6.74 -10.28 -14.31
#